data_AF-A0A099KAF4-F1
#
_entry.id   AF-A0A099KAF4-F1
#
_cell.length_a   1.000
_cell.length_b   1.000
_cell.length_c   1.000
_cell.angle_alpha   90.00
_cell.angle_beta   90.00
_cell.angle_gamma   90.00
#
_symmetry.space_group_name_H-M   'P 1'
#
loop_
_entity.id
_entity.type
_entity.pdbx_description
1 polymer ?
#
loop_
_entity_poly.entity_id
_entity_poly.type
_entity_poly.pdbx_seq_one_letter_code
_entity_poly.pdbx_strand_id
1 'polypeptide(L)'
;MLSFLKGLTYLLCNLTGATNLVAKFTGVRFFLPQLFLLRYANFAGLSAIDMEKKLTNCNSFEENSWCNYWGAFAEQYENNAQSFLAKDDIESAWKERKKAIALYSVGAFPGTTPLRLSLHAKAKSLFEQMLPLWDNRWEKVELTIEQEDITGYIFIPDKSKKITGYVVNQWFRRHIS
;
A
#
# COMPACT_ATOMS: atom_id res chain seq x y z
N MET A 1 -24.75 -10.63 -19.59
CA MET A 1 -23.63 -10.90 -20.52
C MET A 1 -22.27 -10.50 -19.94
N LEU A 2 -22.02 -9.23 -19.59
CA LEU A 2 -20.69 -8.78 -19.13
C LEU A 2 -20.17 -9.52 -17.88
N SER A 3 -21.05 -9.80 -16.90
CA SER A 3 -20.70 -10.54 -15.68
C SER A 3 -20.29 -11.99 -15.96
N PHE A 4 -21.02 -12.66 -16.88
CA PHE A 4 -20.72 -14.02 -17.31
C PHE A 4 -19.38 -14.11 -18.04
N LEU A 5 -19.11 -13.17 -18.95
CA LEU A 5 -17.84 -13.13 -19.69
C LEU A 5 -16.65 -12.90 -18.75
N LYS A 6 -16.76 -11.99 -17.77
CA LYS A 6 -15.73 -11.81 -16.73
C LYS A 6 -15.50 -13.08 -15.93
N GLY A 7 -16.57 -13.77 -15.53
CA GLY A 7 -16.47 -15.06 -14.84
C GLY A 7 -15.74 -16.13 -15.66
N LEU A 8 -16.03 -16.22 -16.96
CA LEU A 8 -15.35 -17.14 -17.87
C LEU A 8 -13.87 -16.78 -18.04
N THR A 9 -13.54 -15.50 -18.18
CA THR A 9 -12.14 -15.03 -18.22
C THR A 9 -11.38 -15.39 -16.94
N TYR A 10 -11.98 -15.19 -15.76
CA TYR A 10 -11.36 -15.59 -14.50
C TYR A 10 -11.11 -17.09 -14.42
N LEU A 11 -12.10 -17.90 -14.82
CA LEU A 11 -11.97 -19.36 -14.86
C LEU A 11 -10.82 -19.78 -15.79
N LEU A 12 -10.77 -19.24 -17.01
CA LEU A 12 -9.72 -19.57 -17.98
C LEU A 12 -8.34 -19.13 -17.50
N CYS A 13 -8.21 -17.92 -16.93
CA CYS A 13 -6.95 -17.46 -16.34
C CYS A 13 -6.49 -18.37 -15.20
N ASN A 14 -7.40 -18.85 -14.35
CA ASN A 14 -7.07 -19.76 -13.27
C ASN A 14 -6.61 -21.14 -13.79
N LEU A 15 -7.25 -21.65 -14.85
CA LEU A 15 -6.89 -22.94 -15.45
C LEU A 15 -5.58 -22.90 -16.26
N THR A 16 -5.27 -21.79 -16.90
CA THR A 16 -4.17 -21.69 -17.88
C THR A 16 -2.98 -20.86 -17.41
N GLY A 17 -3.11 -20.13 -16.29
CA GLY A 17 -2.11 -19.16 -15.86
C GLY A 17 -2.03 -17.92 -16.75
N ALA A 18 -2.98 -17.70 -17.67
CA ALA A 18 -2.94 -16.60 -18.65
C ALA A 18 -3.23 -15.21 -18.07
N THR A 19 -3.29 -15.05 -16.73
CA THR A 19 -3.59 -13.77 -16.06
C THR A 19 -2.69 -12.64 -16.54
N ASN A 20 -1.38 -12.86 -16.63
CA ASN A 20 -0.44 -11.84 -17.11
C ASN A 20 -0.64 -11.51 -18.60
N LEU A 21 -1.05 -12.48 -19.42
CA LEU A 21 -1.34 -12.22 -20.83
C LEU A 21 -2.56 -11.32 -20.98
N VAL A 22 -3.63 -11.58 -20.23
CA VAL A 22 -4.83 -10.74 -20.25
C VAL A 22 -4.53 -9.36 -19.67
N ALA A 23 -3.80 -9.29 -18.54
CA ALA A 23 -3.40 -8.03 -17.92
C ALA A 23 -2.56 -7.13 -18.85
N LYS A 24 -1.80 -7.71 -19.78
CA LYS A 24 -1.05 -6.94 -20.80
C LYS A 24 -1.95 -6.07 -21.68
N PHE A 25 -3.18 -6.52 -21.94
CA PHE A 25 -4.12 -5.82 -22.82
C PHE A 25 -5.17 -5.01 -22.08
N THR A 26 -5.59 -5.46 -20.90
CA THR A 26 -6.70 -4.84 -20.15
C THR A 26 -6.25 -4.05 -18.93
N GLY A 27 -4.98 -4.18 -18.53
CA GLY A 27 -4.47 -3.73 -17.25
C GLY A 27 -4.91 -4.61 -16.08
N VAL A 28 -4.24 -4.46 -14.95
CA VAL A 28 -4.56 -5.18 -13.70
C VAL A 28 -5.90 -4.74 -13.10
N ARG A 29 -6.40 -3.56 -13.48
CA ARG A 29 -7.72 -3.04 -13.08
C ARG A 29 -8.86 -4.02 -13.34
N PHE A 30 -8.77 -4.82 -14.40
CA PHE A 30 -9.78 -5.82 -14.75
C PHE A 30 -9.95 -6.88 -13.66
N PHE A 31 -8.84 -7.28 -13.02
CA PHE A 31 -8.78 -8.35 -12.03
C PHE A 31 -8.96 -7.88 -10.59
N LEU A 32 -8.70 -6.60 -10.32
CA LEU A 32 -8.72 -6.06 -8.95
C LEU A 32 -10.13 -5.60 -8.53
N PRO A 33 -10.54 -5.89 -7.27
CA PRO A 33 -11.82 -5.40 -6.74
C PRO A 33 -11.92 -3.88 -6.72
N GLN A 34 -13.13 -3.32 -6.85
CA GLN A 34 -13.37 -1.87 -6.70
C GLN A 34 -12.87 -1.34 -5.36
N LEU A 35 -13.00 -2.14 -4.30
CA LEU A 35 -12.53 -1.77 -2.97
C LEU A 35 -11.00 -1.58 -2.91
N PHE A 36 -10.23 -2.29 -3.74
CA PHE A 36 -8.78 -2.11 -3.83
C PHE A 36 -8.44 -0.70 -4.32
N LEU A 37 -9.07 -0.28 -5.42
CA LEU A 37 -8.93 1.05 -5.99
C LEU A 37 -9.31 2.12 -4.95
N LEU A 38 -10.48 1.99 -4.32
CA LEU A 38 -10.97 2.98 -3.36
C LEU A 38 -10.10 3.05 -2.11
N ARG A 39 -9.64 1.91 -1.59
CA ARG A 39 -8.73 1.86 -0.42
C ARG A 39 -7.47 2.67 -0.68
N TYR A 40 -6.79 2.42 -1.80
CA TYR A 40 -5.52 3.07 -2.07
C TYR A 40 -5.66 4.50 -2.58
N ALA A 41 -6.74 4.82 -3.31
CA ALA A 41 -7.05 6.22 -3.66
C ALA A 41 -7.28 7.05 -2.38
N ASN A 42 -8.13 6.57 -1.47
CA ASN A 42 -8.42 7.26 -0.21
C ASN A 42 -7.18 7.34 0.69
N PHE A 43 -6.41 6.25 0.80
CA PHE A 43 -5.20 6.24 1.62
C PHE A 43 -4.13 7.22 1.09
N ALA A 44 -3.92 7.26 -0.22
CA ALA A 44 -2.97 8.18 -0.85
C ALA A 44 -3.48 9.64 -0.85
N GLY A 45 -4.78 9.87 -0.66
CA GLY A 45 -5.39 11.17 -0.94
C GLY A 45 -5.34 11.53 -2.43
N LEU A 46 -5.42 10.52 -3.31
CA LEU A 46 -5.49 10.67 -4.76
C LEU A 46 -6.94 10.57 -5.23
N SER A 47 -7.24 11.16 -6.38
CA SER A 47 -8.55 10.93 -7.00
C SER A 47 -8.70 9.46 -7.40
N ALA A 48 -9.92 8.94 -7.31
CA ALA A 48 -10.22 7.57 -7.75
C ALA A 48 -9.88 7.36 -9.24
N ILE A 49 -10.03 8.41 -10.06
CA ILE A 49 -9.72 8.41 -11.49
C ILE A 49 -8.21 8.26 -11.72
N ASP A 50 -7.37 8.95 -10.95
CA ASP A 50 -5.91 8.84 -11.09
C ASP A 50 -5.41 7.46 -10.69
N MET A 51 -5.97 6.89 -9.61
CA MET A 51 -5.66 5.52 -9.21
C MET A 51 -6.14 4.50 -10.25
N GLU A 52 -7.33 4.70 -10.82
CA GLU A 52 -7.85 3.85 -11.89
C GLU A 52 -6.94 3.87 -13.12
N LYS A 53 -6.50 5.05 -13.57
CA LYS A 53 -5.55 5.18 -14.68
C LYS A 53 -4.25 4.40 -14.41
N LYS A 54 -3.70 4.49 -13.20
CA LYS A 54 -2.50 3.71 -12.81
C LYS A 54 -2.77 2.20 -12.85
N LEU A 55 -3.92 1.75 -12.36
CA LEU A 55 -4.31 0.33 -12.39
C LEU A 55 -4.57 -0.19 -13.82
N THR A 56 -5.08 0.65 -14.71
CA THR A 56 -5.29 0.29 -16.12
C THR A 56 -3.97 0.24 -16.89
N ASN A 57 -3.01 1.09 -16.54
CA ASN A 57 -1.69 1.14 -17.18
C ASN A 57 -0.69 0.12 -16.63
N CYS A 58 -0.91 -0.42 -15.42
CA CYS A 58 -0.14 -1.54 -14.91
C CYS A 58 -0.60 -2.83 -15.61
N ASN A 59 0.33 -3.51 -16.28
CA ASN A 59 0.01 -4.52 -17.28
C ASN A 59 0.49 -5.95 -16.91
N SER A 60 0.97 -6.14 -15.68
CA SER A 60 1.54 -7.40 -15.20
C SER A 60 1.47 -7.50 -13.67
N PHE A 61 1.22 -8.70 -13.16
CA PHE A 61 1.33 -9.04 -11.73
C PHE A 61 2.68 -9.71 -11.39
N GLU A 62 3.52 -9.98 -12.40
CA GLU A 62 4.88 -10.50 -12.19
C GLU A 62 5.65 -9.55 -11.28
N GLU A 63 6.43 -10.14 -10.36
CA GLU A 63 7.03 -9.43 -9.24
C GLU A 63 7.83 -8.19 -9.67
N ASN A 64 8.79 -8.35 -10.59
CA ASN A 64 9.66 -7.25 -11.01
C ASN A 64 8.84 -6.15 -11.70
N SER A 65 7.98 -6.54 -12.64
CA SER A 65 7.12 -5.63 -13.39
C SER A 65 6.20 -4.83 -12.46
N TRP A 66 5.55 -5.51 -11.53
CA TRP A 66 4.62 -4.91 -10.57
C TRP A 66 5.35 -4.00 -9.59
N CYS A 67 6.41 -4.49 -8.92
CA CYS A 67 7.13 -3.75 -7.91
C CYS A 67 7.81 -2.52 -8.51
N ASN A 68 8.42 -2.64 -9.69
CA ASN A 68 9.05 -1.50 -10.35
C ASN A 68 8.03 -0.45 -10.79
N TYR A 69 6.89 -0.86 -11.33
CA TYR A 69 5.84 0.06 -11.76
C TYR A 69 5.29 0.92 -10.60
N TRP A 70 4.94 0.28 -9.49
CA TRP A 70 4.41 0.99 -8.33
C TRP A 70 5.50 1.73 -7.55
N GLY A 71 6.70 1.13 -7.45
CA GLY A 71 7.87 1.71 -6.82
C GLY A 71 8.29 3.01 -7.49
N ALA A 72 8.27 3.10 -8.82
CA ALA A 72 8.62 4.33 -9.55
C ALA A 72 7.71 5.51 -9.19
N PHE A 73 6.40 5.30 -9.06
CA PHE A 73 5.51 6.37 -8.58
C PHE A 73 5.76 6.71 -7.12
N ALA A 74 5.97 5.70 -6.27
CA ALA A 74 6.21 5.92 -4.85
C ALA A 74 7.50 6.71 -4.61
N GLU A 75 8.57 6.41 -5.34
CA GLU A 75 9.84 7.12 -5.32
C GLU A 75 9.68 8.58 -5.77
N GLN A 76 8.89 8.84 -6.82
CA GLN A 76 8.58 10.20 -7.23
C GLN A 76 7.96 11.02 -6.09
N TYR A 77 6.95 10.48 -5.40
CA TYR A 77 6.31 11.13 -4.27
C TYR A 77 7.24 11.27 -3.05
N GLU A 78 8.14 10.30 -2.84
CA GLU A 78 9.17 10.38 -1.81
C GLU A 78 10.15 11.53 -2.06
N ASN A 79 10.63 11.69 -3.29
CA ASN A 79 11.52 12.77 -3.70
C ASN A 79 10.84 14.14 -3.60
N ASN A 80 9.57 14.22 -3.98
CA ASN A 80 8.76 15.44 -3.77
C ASN A 80 8.65 15.77 -2.28
N ALA A 81 8.36 14.78 -1.42
CA ALA A 81 8.27 14.98 0.02
C ALA A 81 9.59 15.51 0.60
N GLN A 82 10.74 14.96 0.18
CA GLN A 82 12.06 15.45 0.60
C GLN A 82 12.30 16.89 0.16
N SER A 83 11.87 17.25 -1.06
CA SER A 83 11.99 18.61 -1.59
C SER A 83 11.17 19.63 -0.80
N PHE A 84 10.00 19.23 -0.29
CA PHE A 84 9.19 20.08 0.61
C PHE A 84 9.79 20.18 2.02
N LEU A 85 10.32 19.08 2.57
CA LEU A 85 11.03 19.12 3.86
C LEU A 85 12.26 20.05 3.82
N ALA A 86 13.00 20.07 2.72
CA ALA A 86 14.14 20.97 2.54
C ALA A 86 13.75 22.46 2.53
N LYS A 87 12.46 22.76 2.33
CA LYS A 87 11.88 24.11 2.36
C LYS A 87 11.10 24.40 3.64
N ASP A 88 11.16 23.51 4.62
CA ASP A 88 10.37 23.55 5.86
C ASP A 88 8.83 23.53 5.64
N ASP A 89 8.38 23.07 4.47
CA ASP A 89 6.96 22.87 4.17
C ASP A 89 6.51 21.47 4.60
N ILE A 90 6.28 21.32 5.90
CA ILE A 90 5.91 20.05 6.53
C ILE A 90 4.55 19.53 6.04
N GLU A 91 3.60 20.42 5.76
CA GLU A 91 2.25 20.02 5.34
C GLU A 91 2.26 19.42 3.93
N SER A 92 2.96 20.04 2.98
CA SER A 92 3.11 19.50 1.63
C SER A 92 3.97 18.24 1.62
N ALA A 93 5.06 18.23 2.40
CA ALA A 93 5.88 17.03 2.59
C ALA A 93 5.05 15.84 3.07
N TRP A 94 4.13 16.08 4.02
CA TRP A 94 3.21 15.07 4.52
C TRP A 94 2.26 14.55 3.44
N LYS A 95 1.65 15.45 2.65
CA LYS A 95 0.74 15.06 1.55
C LYS A 95 1.44 14.15 0.55
N GLU A 96 2.68 14.46 0.18
CA GLU A 96 3.47 13.64 -0.75
C GLU A 96 3.93 12.33 -0.09
N ARG A 97 4.37 12.35 1.17
CA ARG A 97 4.80 11.14 1.89
C ARG A 97 3.68 10.11 2.03
N LYS A 98 2.44 10.54 2.30
CA LYS A 98 1.27 9.66 2.31
C LYS A 98 1.07 8.93 0.97
N LYS A 99 1.23 9.65 -0.15
CA LYS A 99 1.13 9.05 -1.49
C LYS A 99 2.23 8.02 -1.71
N ALA A 100 3.47 8.31 -1.30
CA ALA A 100 4.58 7.37 -1.37
C ALA A 100 4.29 6.08 -0.57
N ILE A 101 3.90 6.21 0.69
CA ILE A 101 3.56 5.05 1.55
C ILE A 101 2.44 4.21 0.94
N ALA A 102 1.38 4.86 0.45
CA ALA A 102 0.27 4.17 -0.19
C ALA A 102 0.71 3.37 -1.42
N LEU A 103 1.54 3.95 -2.29
CA LEU A 103 1.95 3.30 -3.53
C LEU A 103 3.02 2.23 -3.31
N TYR A 104 3.93 2.40 -2.34
CA TYR A 104 4.78 1.30 -1.88
C TYR A 104 3.95 0.14 -1.32
N SER A 105 2.86 0.43 -0.59
CA SER A 105 1.94 -0.59 -0.08
C SER A 105 1.17 -1.31 -1.19
N VAL A 106 0.82 -0.60 -2.29
CA VAL A 106 0.29 -1.24 -3.50
C VAL A 106 1.33 -2.18 -4.11
N GLY A 107 2.57 -1.70 -4.28
CA GLY A 107 3.68 -2.50 -4.81
C GLY A 107 3.96 -3.77 -4.00
N ALA A 108 3.85 -3.68 -2.67
CA ALA A 108 3.98 -4.85 -1.79
C ALA A 108 2.85 -5.88 -1.95
N PHE A 109 1.65 -5.46 -2.38
CA PHE A 109 0.49 -6.33 -2.51
C PHE A 109 0.39 -7.02 -3.88
N PRO A 110 -0.02 -8.30 -3.98
CA PRO A 110 -0.08 -9.31 -2.94
C PRO A 110 1.21 -10.14 -2.89
N GLY A 111 1.58 -10.65 -1.72
CA GLY A 111 2.59 -11.71 -1.60
C GLY A 111 3.74 -11.39 -0.65
N THR A 112 4.65 -12.36 -0.55
CA THR A 112 5.76 -12.38 0.43
C THR A 112 7.12 -12.54 -0.26
N THR A 113 7.20 -12.21 -1.55
CA THR A 113 8.44 -12.30 -2.31
C THR A 113 9.41 -11.17 -1.91
N PRO A 114 10.73 -11.30 -2.16
CA PRO A 114 11.72 -10.36 -1.65
C PRO A 114 11.49 -8.88 -2.03
N LEU A 115 11.11 -8.59 -3.29
CA LEU A 115 10.85 -7.20 -3.71
C LEU A 115 9.57 -6.65 -3.09
N ARG A 116 8.55 -7.50 -2.92
CA ARG A 116 7.31 -7.09 -2.24
C ARG A 116 7.57 -6.76 -0.77
N LEU A 117 8.38 -7.57 -0.09
CA LEU A 117 8.81 -7.33 1.28
C LEU A 117 9.68 -6.07 1.40
N SER A 118 10.53 -5.78 0.42
CA SER A 118 11.35 -4.56 0.43
C SER A 118 10.50 -3.30 0.28
N LEU A 119 9.49 -3.30 -0.62
CA LEU A 119 8.56 -2.18 -0.74
C LEU A 119 7.69 -2.01 0.53
N HIS A 120 7.27 -3.11 1.15
CA HIS A 120 6.58 -3.05 2.45
C HIS A 120 7.47 -2.45 3.54
N ALA A 121 8.73 -2.87 3.63
CA ALA A 121 9.70 -2.31 4.57
C ALA A 121 9.93 -0.81 4.32
N LYS A 122 9.99 -0.40 3.05
CA LYS A 122 10.09 1.02 2.67
C LYS A 122 8.86 1.81 3.11
N ALA A 123 7.65 1.31 2.84
CA ALA A 123 6.40 1.94 3.31
C ALA A 123 6.37 2.09 4.84
N LYS A 124 6.77 1.03 5.58
CA LYS A 124 6.87 1.04 7.04
C LYS A 124 7.87 2.09 7.52
N SER A 125 9.08 2.11 6.97
CA SER A 125 10.12 3.07 7.36
C SER A 125 9.68 4.51 7.12
N LEU A 126 9.05 4.78 5.97
CA LEU A 126 8.48 6.09 5.69
C LEU A 126 7.37 6.47 6.67
N PHE A 127 6.55 5.50 7.11
CA PHE A 127 5.55 5.75 8.14
C PHE A 127 6.16 6.05 9.51
N GLU A 128 7.15 5.26 9.95
CA GLU A 128 7.84 5.45 11.23
C GLU A 128 8.54 6.82 11.32
N GLN A 129 9.14 7.29 10.22
CA GLN A 129 9.73 8.63 10.14
C GLN A 129 8.74 9.76 10.41
N MET A 130 7.43 9.51 10.25
CA MET A 130 6.41 10.52 10.48
C MET A 130 5.88 10.55 11.91
N LEU A 131 6.12 9.51 12.71
CA LEU A 131 5.58 9.41 14.08
C LEU A 131 5.96 10.62 14.96
N PRO A 132 7.20 11.15 14.91
CA PRO A 132 7.57 12.32 15.71
C PRO A 132 6.84 13.61 15.29
N LEU A 133 6.29 13.67 14.07
CA LEU A 133 5.67 14.87 13.51
C LEU A 133 4.19 15.05 13.93
N TRP A 134 3.62 14.10 14.67
CA TRP A 134 2.19 14.09 15.05
C TRP A 134 1.98 14.36 16.55
N ASP A 135 2.65 15.37 17.08
CA ASP A 135 2.50 15.83 18.48
C ASP A 135 2.59 14.69 19.51
N ASN A 136 3.41 13.67 19.25
CA ASN A 136 3.55 12.47 20.08
C ASN A 136 2.23 11.71 20.34
N ARG A 137 1.22 11.84 19.47
CA ARG A 137 -0.05 11.10 19.56
C ARG A 137 0.05 9.63 19.15
N TRP A 138 1.18 9.24 18.56
CA TRP A 138 1.48 7.84 18.29
C TRP A 138 2.44 7.27 19.30
N GLU A 139 2.19 6.02 19.67
CA GLU A 139 3.09 5.21 20.48
C GLU A 139 3.39 3.92 19.72
N LYS A 140 4.69 3.63 19.54
CA LYS A 140 5.13 2.33 19.05
C LYS A 140 5.03 1.35 20.22
N VAL A 141 4.40 0.21 19.99
CA VAL A 141 4.26 -0.86 20.98
C VAL A 141 4.90 -2.11 20.42
N GLU A 142 5.71 -2.77 21.24
CA GLU A 142 6.31 -4.06 20.93
C GLU A 142 5.71 -5.08 21.88
N LEU A 143 5.11 -6.13 21.31
CA LEU A 143 4.45 -7.21 22.04
C LEU A 143 5.13 -8.52 21.67
N THR A 144 5.54 -9.30 22.65
CA THR A 144 5.99 -10.67 22.41
C THR A 144 4.83 -11.63 22.66
N ILE A 145 4.35 -12.30 21.62
CA ILE A 145 3.27 -13.29 21.68
C ILE A 145 3.81 -14.60 21.11
N GLU A 146 3.73 -15.69 21.88
CA GLU A 146 4.19 -17.02 21.44
C GLU A 146 5.61 -17.03 20.83
N GLN A 147 6.54 -16.25 21.42
CA GLN A 147 7.94 -16.06 20.97
C GLN A 147 8.10 -15.26 19.67
N GLU A 148 7.03 -14.68 19.13
CA GLU A 148 7.08 -13.72 18.03
C GLU A 148 7.02 -12.28 18.55
N ASP A 149 7.95 -11.45 18.09
CA ASP A 149 7.94 -10.01 18.35
C ASP A 149 7.05 -9.29 17.32
N ILE A 150 5.97 -8.72 17.81
CA ILE A 150 4.96 -8.00 17.05
C ILE A 150 5.12 -6.50 17.31
N THR A 151 5.40 -5.74 16.27
CA THR A 151 5.36 -4.26 16.32
C THR A 151 3.96 -3.76 15.97
N GLY A 152 3.34 -3.02 16.88
CA GLY A 152 2.11 -2.27 16.67
C GLY A 152 2.32 -0.76 16.84
N TYR A 153 1.31 0.01 16.44
CA TYR A 153 1.25 1.44 16.66
C TYR A 153 -0.12 1.82 17.22
N ILE A 154 -0.12 2.58 18.31
CA ILE A 154 -1.34 3.08 18.94
C ILE A 154 -1.44 4.57 18.65
N PHE A 155 -2.56 4.99 18.06
CA PHE A 155 -2.92 6.41 17.96
C PHE A 155 -3.83 6.79 19.13
N ILE A 156 -3.40 7.76 19.91
CA ILE A 156 -4.14 8.30 21.05
C ILE A 156 -4.50 9.76 20.74
N PRO A 157 -5.77 10.06 20.39
CA PRO A 157 -6.19 11.41 20.02
C PRO A 157 -5.95 12.43 21.14
N ASP A 158 -6.16 12.01 22.39
CA ASP A 158 -6.03 12.83 23.59
C ASP A 158 -5.57 11.91 24.75
N LYS A 159 -4.31 12.06 25.18
CA LYS A 159 -3.72 11.22 26.24
C LYS A 159 -4.27 11.50 27.63
N SER A 160 -4.98 12.61 27.82
CA SER A 160 -5.56 12.98 29.13
C SER A 160 -6.87 12.25 29.42
N LYS A 161 -7.48 11.60 28.42
CA LYS A 161 -8.79 10.98 28.54
C LYS A 161 -8.69 9.46 28.43
N LYS A 162 -9.52 8.77 29.21
CA LYS A 162 -9.79 7.36 28.99
C LYS A 162 -10.64 7.23 27.73
N ILE A 163 -10.13 6.52 26.74
CA ILE A 163 -10.80 6.31 25.45
C ILE A 163 -10.99 4.81 25.19
N THR A 164 -12.07 4.47 24.49
CA THR A 164 -12.24 3.11 23.96
C THR A 164 -11.37 2.97 22.72
N GLY A 165 -10.42 2.03 22.75
CA GLY A 165 -9.55 1.71 21.62
C GLY A 165 -10.18 0.66 20.71
N TYR A 166 -9.82 0.70 19.43
CA TYR A 166 -10.11 -0.35 18.45
C TYR A 166 -8.79 -0.86 17.88
N VAL A 167 -8.62 -2.19 17.84
CA VAL A 167 -7.46 -2.81 17.21
C VAL A 167 -7.76 -2.99 15.73
N VAL A 168 -6.98 -2.34 14.88
CA VAL A 168 -7.07 -2.52 13.42
C VAL A 168 -5.91 -3.41 12.99
N ASN A 169 -6.23 -4.64 12.58
CA ASN A 169 -5.25 -5.57 12.04
C ASN A 169 -5.22 -5.43 10.51
N GLN A 170 -4.09 -4.97 9.96
CA GLN A 170 -3.79 -5.12 8.54
C GLN A 170 -2.94 -6.37 8.35
N TRP A 171 -3.55 -7.42 7.78
CA TRP A 171 -2.91 -8.68 7.48
C TRP A 171 -1.74 -8.51 6.50
N PHE A 172 -0.51 -8.67 6.99
CA PHE A 172 0.64 -9.15 6.23
C PHE A 172 1.28 -10.28 7.04
N ARG A 173 0.93 -11.54 6.73
CA ARG A 173 1.61 -12.70 7.33
C ARG A 173 3.09 -12.62 6.96
N ARG A 174 3.97 -12.49 7.96
CA ARG A 174 5.36 -12.95 7.84
C ARG A 174 5.31 -14.48 7.79
N HIS A 175 6.08 -15.09 6.89
CA HIS A 175 6.40 -16.51 7.01
C HIS A 175 7.31 -16.68 8.23
N ILE A 176 6.90 -17.59 9.09
CA ILE A 176 7.72 -18.26 10.10
C ILE A 176 8.90 -18.89 9.36
N SER A 177 10.11 -18.64 9.85
CA SER A 177 11.35 -19.27 9.38
C SER A 177 11.31 -20.78 9.57
#